data_AF-A0A072UDR4-F1
#
_entry.id   AF-A0A072UDR4-F1
#
_cell.length_a   1.000
_cell.length_b   1.000
_cell.length_c   1.000
_cell.angle_alpha   90.00
_cell.angle_beta   90.00
_cell.angle_gamma   90.00
#
_symmetry.space_group_name_H-M   'P 1'
#
loop_
_entity.id
_entity.type
_entity.pdbx_description
1 polymer ?
#
loop_
_entity_poly.entity_id
_entity_poly.type
_entity_poly.pdbx_seq_one_letter_code
_entity_poly.pdbx_strand_id
1 'polypeptide(L)'
;MQLMQSMLKKSRRWHDAGTYDAKTRTGGPNGSIRNQQELNHAANKGLKTAVELCEEVKVKHPKVSYADLYQLAGVVAVEVTGGPTIQFVPGRKDSLESPQEGRLPDAKQGASHLREIFYRMGLTDKDIVALSGGHTLGKAHKDRSNFEGQWTRDPLKFDNSYFVELMKLESNDLLKLPTDKALVDDPAFRKYVELYAKDENAFFRDYATSHKKLSELGFNPSCSYRSQLAKAALGMVIASTVVVLGYLLELNKKIN
;
A
#
# COMPACT_ATOMS: atom_id res chain seq x y z
N MET A 1 13.09 12.61 1.27
CA MET A 1 11.92 12.87 0.43
C MET A 1 11.75 11.77 -0.62
N GLN A 2 12.73 11.48 -1.48
CA GLN A 2 12.52 10.50 -2.57
C GLN A 2 12.36 9.05 -2.09
N LEU A 3 12.88 8.71 -0.90
CA LEU A 3 12.87 7.38 -0.30
C LEU A 3 11.60 7.06 0.51
N MET A 4 11.08 8.02 1.29
CA MET A 4 9.69 7.94 1.76
C MET A 4 8.74 7.88 0.57
N GLN A 5 8.96 8.72 -0.45
CA GLN A 5 8.17 8.63 -1.67
C GLN A 5 8.33 7.27 -2.38
N SER A 6 9.45 6.55 -2.33
CA SER A 6 9.56 5.21 -2.96
C SER A 6 8.92 4.10 -2.14
N MET A 7 8.82 4.26 -0.81
CA MET A 7 8.03 3.37 0.06
C MET A 7 6.52 3.65 -0.04
N LEU A 8 6.15 4.90 -0.34
CA LEU A 8 4.76 5.37 -0.50
C LEU A 8 4.21 5.25 -1.92
N LYS A 9 5.08 5.35 -2.94
CA LYS A 9 4.75 5.13 -4.37
C LYS A 9 4.22 3.72 -4.53
N LYS A 10 2.98 3.58 -5.03
CA LYS A 10 2.37 2.29 -5.45
C LYS A 10 2.82 1.17 -4.51
N SER A 11 2.34 1.20 -3.25
CA SER A 11 3.03 0.47 -2.19
C SER A 11 3.28 -0.98 -2.61
N ARG A 12 4.55 -1.40 -2.67
CA ARG A 12 4.94 -2.78 -3.02
C ARG A 12 4.13 -3.79 -2.23
N ARG A 13 3.89 -3.43 -0.98
CA ARG A 13 2.95 -4.06 -0.06
C ARG A 13 1.56 -4.30 -0.66
N TRP A 14 0.92 -3.26 -1.19
CA TRP A 14 -0.36 -3.34 -1.90
C TRP A 14 -0.27 -4.23 -3.13
N HIS A 15 0.80 -4.09 -3.93
CA HIS A 15 0.96 -4.90 -5.15
C HIS A 15 1.17 -6.39 -4.85
N ASP A 16 1.97 -6.73 -3.83
CA ASP A 16 2.17 -8.10 -3.33
C ASP A 16 0.85 -8.67 -2.80
N ALA A 17 0.19 -7.95 -1.88
CA ALA A 17 -1.07 -8.37 -1.27
C ALA A 17 -2.25 -8.47 -2.27
N GLY A 18 -2.34 -7.53 -3.21
CA GLY A 18 -3.46 -7.38 -4.14
C GLY A 18 -3.56 -8.47 -5.21
N THR A 19 -2.55 -9.34 -5.31
CA THR A 19 -2.59 -10.52 -6.18
C THR A 19 -3.38 -11.68 -5.60
N TYR A 20 -3.83 -11.58 -4.35
CA TYR A 20 -4.56 -12.65 -3.67
C TYR A 20 -5.88 -12.98 -4.39
N ASP A 21 -6.16 -14.27 -4.46
CA ASP A 21 -7.43 -14.83 -4.89
C ASP A 21 -7.97 -15.75 -3.79
N ALA A 22 -9.09 -15.38 -3.18
CA ALA A 22 -9.69 -16.12 -2.08
C ALA A 22 -10.23 -17.50 -2.51
N LYS A 23 -10.60 -17.68 -3.79
CA LYS A 23 -11.11 -18.96 -4.32
C LYS A 23 -10.00 -19.97 -4.47
N THR A 24 -8.91 -19.58 -5.14
CA THR A 24 -7.76 -20.46 -5.40
C THR A 24 -6.72 -20.47 -4.28
N ARG A 25 -6.79 -19.50 -3.35
CA ARG A 25 -5.82 -19.26 -2.27
C ARG A 25 -4.39 -19.07 -2.80
N THR A 26 -4.26 -18.41 -3.95
CA THR A 26 -2.97 -18.11 -4.59
C THR A 26 -2.67 -16.61 -4.57
N GLY A 27 -1.39 -16.25 -4.67
CA GLY A 27 -0.92 -14.87 -4.54
C GLY A 27 -0.98 -14.35 -3.10
N GLY A 28 -1.02 -13.03 -2.93
CA GLY A 28 -1.10 -12.36 -1.65
C GLY A 28 0.26 -11.93 -1.07
N PRO A 29 0.27 -11.42 0.17
CA PRO A 29 1.42 -10.81 0.83
C PRO A 29 2.45 -11.86 1.25
N ASN A 30 3.10 -12.50 0.29
CA ASN A 30 4.03 -13.60 0.48
C ASN A 30 5.44 -13.26 -0.06
N GLY A 31 5.69 -12.00 -0.40
CA GLY A 31 6.98 -11.50 -0.87
C GLY A 31 7.31 -11.87 -2.30
N SER A 32 6.43 -12.55 -3.06
CA SER A 32 6.68 -12.96 -4.45
C SER A 32 6.92 -11.76 -5.38
N ILE A 33 6.51 -10.55 -4.98
CA ILE A 33 6.77 -9.30 -5.70
C ILE A 33 8.26 -9.03 -5.97
N ARG A 34 9.20 -9.74 -5.31
CA ARG A 34 10.64 -9.67 -5.57
C ARG A 34 11.12 -10.56 -6.72
N ASN A 35 10.31 -11.54 -7.10
CA ASN A 35 10.64 -12.49 -8.15
C ASN A 35 10.62 -11.77 -9.50
N GLN A 36 11.55 -12.12 -10.38
CA GLN A 36 11.72 -11.42 -11.67
C GLN A 36 10.46 -11.48 -12.54
N GLN A 37 9.73 -12.60 -12.51
CA GLN A 37 8.47 -12.78 -13.21
C GLN A 37 7.46 -11.71 -12.77
N GLU A 38 7.19 -11.60 -11.47
CA GLU A 38 6.22 -10.63 -10.94
C GLU A 38 6.68 -9.18 -11.09
N LEU A 39 7.98 -8.91 -10.90
CA LEU A 39 8.55 -7.57 -11.09
C LEU A 39 8.40 -7.04 -12.51
N ASN A 40 8.39 -7.95 -13.50
CA ASN A 40 8.26 -7.61 -14.91
C ASN A 40 6.80 -7.36 -15.34
N HIS A 41 5.80 -7.61 -14.49
CA HIS A 41 4.41 -7.28 -14.78
C HIS A 41 4.27 -5.76 -15.03
N ALA A 42 3.45 -5.37 -16.00
CA ALA A 42 3.23 -3.99 -16.42
C ALA A 42 2.75 -3.11 -15.26
N ALA A 43 1.88 -3.62 -14.39
CA ALA A 43 1.38 -2.90 -13.22
C ALA A 43 2.49 -2.55 -12.20
N ASN A 44 3.56 -3.35 -12.16
CA ASN A 44 4.67 -3.30 -11.21
C ASN A 44 5.86 -2.45 -11.72
N LYS A 45 5.72 -1.79 -12.87
CA LYS A 45 6.75 -0.92 -13.43
C LYS A 45 7.20 0.15 -12.41
N GLY A 46 8.49 0.14 -12.09
CA GLY A 46 9.13 1.05 -11.12
C GLY A 46 9.23 0.52 -9.69
N LEU A 47 8.74 -0.69 -9.39
CA LEU A 47 8.88 -1.31 -8.07
C LEU A 47 10.27 -1.90 -7.81
N LYS A 48 11.08 -2.13 -8.85
CA LYS A 48 12.46 -2.63 -8.72
C LYS A 48 13.31 -1.79 -7.76
N THR A 49 13.32 -0.46 -7.93
CA THR A 49 14.05 0.46 -7.03
C THR A 49 13.59 0.31 -5.58
N ALA A 50 12.30 0.07 -5.38
CA ALA A 50 11.77 -0.12 -4.07
C ALA A 50 12.25 -1.47 -3.49
N VAL A 51 12.21 -2.58 -4.26
CA VAL A 51 12.77 -3.89 -3.85
C VAL A 51 14.22 -3.75 -3.41
N GLU A 52 15.05 -3.10 -4.22
CA GLU A 52 16.48 -2.86 -3.94
C GLU A 52 16.69 -2.12 -2.61
N LEU A 53 15.90 -1.10 -2.31
CA LEU A 53 15.98 -0.39 -1.02
C LEU A 53 15.64 -1.28 0.18
N CYS A 54 14.69 -2.21 0.03
CA CYS A 54 14.40 -3.16 1.10
C CYS A 54 15.48 -4.23 1.23
N GLU A 55 16.27 -4.50 0.19
CA GLU A 55 17.39 -5.43 0.26
C GLU A 55 18.44 -4.95 1.27
N GLU A 56 18.71 -3.65 1.34
CA GLU A 56 19.63 -3.07 2.33
C GLU A 56 19.19 -3.35 3.79
N VAL A 57 17.88 -3.33 4.03
CA VAL A 57 17.29 -3.65 5.34
C VAL A 57 17.31 -5.17 5.57
N LYS A 58 16.98 -5.94 4.53
CA LYS A 58 16.96 -7.40 4.58
C LYS A 58 18.32 -7.99 4.94
N VAL A 59 19.41 -7.47 4.36
CA VAL A 59 20.79 -7.90 4.67
C VAL A 59 21.08 -7.77 6.16
N LYS A 60 20.58 -6.72 6.82
CA LYS A 60 20.76 -6.49 8.27
C LYS A 60 19.84 -7.36 9.13
N HIS A 61 18.75 -7.86 8.55
CA HIS A 61 17.73 -8.65 9.25
C HIS A 61 17.41 -9.97 8.52
N PRO A 62 18.40 -10.89 8.36
CA PRO A 62 18.24 -12.08 7.52
C PRO A 62 17.13 -13.03 7.98
N LYS A 63 16.80 -13.02 9.29
CA LYS A 63 15.74 -13.85 9.90
C LYS A 63 14.32 -13.40 9.56
N VAL A 64 14.12 -12.18 9.07
CA VAL A 64 12.80 -11.65 8.70
C VAL A 64 12.49 -12.01 7.26
N SER A 65 11.34 -12.60 6.99
CA SER A 65 10.92 -12.91 5.61
C SER A 65 10.76 -11.62 4.78
N TYR A 66 10.98 -11.70 3.47
CA TYR A 66 10.66 -10.60 2.57
C TYR A 66 9.19 -10.19 2.67
N ALA A 67 8.30 -11.18 2.81
CA ALA A 67 6.88 -10.98 3.00
C ALA A 67 6.59 -10.08 4.23
N ASP A 68 7.15 -10.40 5.40
CA ASP A 68 6.97 -9.58 6.59
C ASP A 68 7.66 -8.21 6.45
N LEU A 69 8.84 -8.15 5.83
CA LEU A 69 9.57 -6.90 5.61
C LEU A 69 8.75 -5.92 4.76
N TYR A 70 8.15 -6.37 3.66
CA TYR A 70 7.35 -5.52 2.79
C TYR A 70 6.06 -5.04 3.45
N GLN A 71 5.40 -5.92 4.22
CA GLN A 71 4.20 -5.55 4.98
C GLN A 71 4.51 -4.57 6.11
N LEU A 72 5.60 -4.79 6.84
CA LEU A 72 6.07 -3.87 7.86
C LEU A 72 6.46 -2.51 7.27
N ALA A 73 7.19 -2.49 6.15
CA ALA A 73 7.59 -1.25 5.50
C ALA A 73 6.39 -0.37 5.13
N GLY A 74 5.28 -0.96 4.65
CA GLY A 74 4.09 -0.19 4.33
C GLY A 74 3.30 0.29 5.56
N VAL A 75 3.30 -0.47 6.68
CA VAL A 75 2.75 0.00 7.96
C VAL A 75 3.54 1.21 8.47
N VAL A 76 4.86 1.09 8.49
CA VAL A 76 5.78 2.16 8.94
C VAL A 76 5.63 3.39 8.06
N ALA A 77 5.47 3.21 6.74
CA ALA A 77 5.31 4.32 5.83
C ALA A 77 4.02 5.14 6.08
N VAL A 78 2.92 4.48 6.47
CA VAL A 78 1.69 5.17 6.89
C VAL A 78 1.89 5.92 8.21
N GLU A 79 2.53 5.28 9.19
CA GLU A 79 2.73 5.87 10.52
C GLU A 79 3.67 7.09 10.47
N VAL A 80 4.79 7.01 9.75
CA VAL A 80 5.77 8.12 9.67
C VAL A 80 5.28 9.31 8.87
N THR A 81 4.19 9.15 8.10
CA THR A 81 3.54 10.22 7.35
C THR A 81 2.37 10.85 8.10
N GLY A 82 2.13 10.45 9.35
CA GLY A 82 1.06 10.98 10.19
C GLY A 82 -0.26 10.22 10.12
N GLY A 83 -0.28 9.06 9.47
CA GLY A 83 -1.46 8.22 9.35
C GLY A 83 -1.74 7.37 10.60
N PRO A 84 -2.78 6.52 10.56
CA PRO A 84 -3.17 5.71 11.70
C PRO A 84 -2.16 4.59 12.00
N THR A 85 -2.06 4.21 13.29
CA THR A 85 -1.35 3.00 13.69
C THR A 85 -2.06 1.77 13.15
N ILE A 86 -1.33 0.92 12.42
CA ILE A 86 -1.83 -0.34 11.88
C ILE A 86 -1.17 -1.49 12.64
N GLN A 87 -1.97 -2.37 13.24
CA GLN A 87 -1.42 -3.53 13.94
C GLN A 87 -0.77 -4.51 12.97
N PHE A 88 0.56 -4.63 13.06
CA PHE A 88 1.34 -5.59 12.30
C PHE A 88 1.46 -6.94 13.03
N VAL A 89 1.17 -8.04 12.32
CA VAL A 89 1.37 -9.41 12.82
C VAL A 89 2.38 -10.14 11.93
N PRO A 90 3.57 -10.47 12.44
CA PRO A 90 4.60 -11.21 11.70
C PRO A 90 4.42 -12.72 11.72
N GLY A 91 5.01 -13.37 10.72
CA GLY A 91 5.01 -14.81 10.51
C GLY A 91 4.78 -15.22 9.06
N ARG A 92 4.72 -14.27 8.11
CA ARG A 92 4.53 -14.60 6.69
C ARG A 92 5.74 -15.36 6.17
N LYS A 93 5.49 -16.29 5.26
CA LYS A 93 6.53 -17.07 4.59
C LYS A 93 6.76 -16.54 3.18
N ASP A 94 8.00 -16.55 2.76
CA ASP A 94 8.38 -16.14 1.42
C ASP A 94 7.95 -17.19 0.39
N SER A 95 7.25 -16.76 -0.65
CA SER A 95 6.96 -17.57 -1.82
C SER A 95 8.07 -17.44 -2.86
N LEU A 96 8.35 -18.53 -3.58
CA LEU A 96 9.14 -18.54 -4.81
C LEU A 96 8.24 -18.53 -6.06
N GLU A 97 6.95 -18.81 -5.88
CA GLU A 97 5.96 -18.81 -6.94
C GLU A 97 5.36 -17.42 -7.10
N SER A 98 5.33 -16.94 -8.34
CA SER A 98 4.72 -15.67 -8.70
C SER A 98 3.29 -15.91 -9.21
N PRO A 99 2.31 -15.09 -8.81
CA PRO A 99 0.98 -15.14 -9.40
C PRO A 99 1.03 -14.75 -10.88
N GLN A 100 0.03 -15.17 -11.66
CA GLN A 100 -0.14 -14.68 -13.02
C GLN A 100 -0.46 -13.18 -13.02
N GLU A 101 -0.02 -12.48 -14.07
CA GLU A 101 -0.34 -11.08 -14.31
C GLU A 101 -1.86 -10.85 -14.49
N GLY A 102 -2.32 -9.62 -14.29
CA GLY A 102 -3.71 -9.22 -14.53
C GLY A 102 -4.60 -9.20 -13.29
N ARG A 103 -4.06 -9.52 -12.11
CA ARG A 103 -4.82 -9.51 -10.85
C ARG A 103 -4.95 -8.14 -10.19
N LEU A 104 -4.13 -7.16 -10.58
CA LEU A 104 -4.16 -5.80 -10.03
C LEU A 104 -5.16 -4.90 -10.78
N PRO A 105 -5.74 -3.87 -10.14
CA PRO A 105 -6.73 -3.02 -10.78
C PRO A 105 -6.14 -2.18 -11.93
N ASP A 106 -6.91 -1.99 -12.99
CA ASP A 106 -6.57 -1.06 -14.07
C ASP A 106 -7.15 0.31 -13.72
N ALA A 107 -6.28 1.31 -13.62
CA ALA A 107 -6.62 2.68 -13.28
C ALA A 107 -7.64 3.33 -14.23
N LYS A 108 -7.78 2.81 -15.46
CA LYS A 108 -8.69 3.32 -16.50
C LYS A 108 -10.13 2.82 -16.37
N GLN A 109 -10.37 1.82 -15.54
CA GLN A 109 -11.68 1.21 -15.38
C GLN A 109 -12.54 1.92 -14.32
N GLY A 110 -13.77 1.44 -14.10
CA GLY A 110 -14.74 2.00 -13.15
C GLY A 110 -15.08 1.10 -11.97
N ALA A 111 -16.21 1.40 -11.33
CA ALA A 111 -16.64 0.79 -10.06
C ALA A 111 -16.82 -0.75 -10.15
N SER A 112 -17.40 -1.27 -11.23
CA SER A 112 -17.57 -2.71 -11.43
C SER A 112 -16.24 -3.46 -11.44
N HIS A 113 -15.21 -2.90 -12.07
CA HIS A 113 -13.85 -3.46 -12.09
C HIS A 113 -13.22 -3.45 -10.70
N LEU A 114 -13.39 -2.34 -9.95
CA LEU A 114 -12.91 -2.28 -8.57
C LEU A 114 -13.56 -3.37 -7.72
N ARG A 115 -14.87 -3.58 -7.83
CA ARG A 115 -15.56 -4.69 -7.14
C ARG A 115 -15.03 -6.04 -7.58
N GLU A 116 -14.89 -6.30 -8.87
CA GLU A 116 -14.35 -7.57 -9.36
C GLU A 116 -12.99 -7.91 -8.73
N ILE A 117 -12.07 -6.95 -8.74
CA ILE A 117 -10.72 -7.13 -8.22
C ILE A 117 -10.68 -7.29 -6.70
N PHE A 118 -11.37 -6.42 -5.96
CA PHE A 118 -11.32 -6.44 -4.50
C PHE A 118 -12.21 -7.53 -3.89
N TYR A 119 -13.33 -7.87 -4.51
CA TYR A 119 -14.19 -8.97 -4.05
C TYR A 119 -13.52 -10.32 -4.26
N ARG A 120 -12.69 -10.47 -5.30
CA ARG A 120 -11.80 -11.64 -5.45
C ARG A 120 -10.87 -11.82 -4.24
N MET A 121 -10.44 -10.72 -3.63
CA MET A 121 -9.62 -10.74 -2.41
C MET A 121 -10.46 -10.98 -1.13
N GLY A 122 -11.78 -10.92 -1.20
CA GLY A 122 -12.67 -10.98 -0.04
C GLY A 122 -12.85 -9.63 0.69
N LEU A 123 -12.54 -8.51 0.02
CA LEU A 123 -12.72 -7.16 0.56
C LEU A 123 -14.09 -6.58 0.17
N THR A 124 -14.57 -5.59 0.93
CA THR A 124 -15.90 -4.97 0.78
C THR A 124 -15.84 -3.61 0.09
N ASP A 125 -17.00 -3.05 -0.28
CA ASP A 125 -17.09 -1.67 -0.81
C ASP A 125 -16.46 -0.63 0.12
N LYS A 126 -16.59 -0.80 1.44
CA LYS A 126 -15.93 0.08 2.42
C LYS A 126 -14.41 -0.03 2.33
N ASP A 127 -13.89 -1.26 2.23
CA ASP A 127 -12.46 -1.52 2.16
C ASP A 127 -11.88 -0.91 0.86
N ILE A 128 -12.60 -1.00 -0.26
CA ILE A 128 -12.23 -0.36 -1.53
C ILE A 128 -12.02 1.14 -1.31
N VAL A 129 -13.04 1.85 -0.82
CA VAL A 129 -12.97 3.32 -0.69
C VAL A 129 -11.93 3.74 0.33
N ALA A 130 -11.83 3.05 1.47
CA ALA A 130 -10.81 3.34 2.47
C ALA A 130 -9.40 3.15 1.89
N LEU A 131 -9.12 2.03 1.24
CA LEU A 131 -7.80 1.72 0.68
C LEU A 131 -7.41 2.68 -0.46
N SER A 132 -8.37 3.15 -1.27
CA SER A 132 -8.14 4.19 -2.27
C SER A 132 -7.63 5.50 -1.65
N GLY A 133 -7.98 5.79 -0.39
CA GLY A 133 -7.42 6.89 0.39
C GLY A 133 -5.89 6.85 0.54
N GLY A 134 -5.25 5.70 0.28
CA GLY A 134 -3.80 5.60 0.19
C GLY A 134 -3.18 6.50 -0.89
N HIS A 135 -3.95 6.91 -1.91
CA HIS A 135 -3.54 7.91 -2.89
C HIS A 135 -3.35 9.31 -2.30
N THR A 136 -3.70 9.55 -1.02
CA THR A 136 -3.32 10.78 -0.31
C THR A 136 -1.79 10.99 -0.32
N LEU A 137 -1.03 9.90 -0.47
CA LEU A 137 0.43 9.90 -0.58
C LEU A 137 0.92 9.64 -2.01
N GLY A 138 1.98 10.36 -2.37
CA GLY A 138 2.74 10.16 -3.59
C GLY A 138 2.11 10.77 -4.84
N LYS A 139 2.54 10.27 -6.00
CA LYS A 139 2.12 10.74 -7.32
C LYS A 139 2.23 9.66 -8.39
N ALA A 140 1.45 9.79 -9.45
CA ALA A 140 1.64 9.00 -10.66
C ALA A 140 2.83 9.53 -11.47
N HIS A 141 3.39 8.64 -12.28
CA HIS A 141 4.52 8.92 -13.15
C HIS A 141 4.23 8.39 -14.55
N LYS A 142 4.40 9.25 -15.56
CA LYS A 142 4.03 8.96 -16.95
C LYS A 142 4.76 7.74 -17.50
N ASP A 143 6.06 7.61 -17.19
CA ASP A 143 6.89 6.48 -17.60
C ASP A 143 6.49 5.15 -16.95
N ARG A 144 5.70 5.16 -15.87
CA ARG A 144 5.29 3.95 -15.13
C ARG A 144 3.85 3.53 -15.36
N SER A 145 2.96 4.51 -15.54
CA SER A 145 1.51 4.29 -15.54
C SER A 145 0.77 5.00 -16.67
N ASN A 146 1.46 5.83 -17.46
CA ASN A 146 0.89 6.78 -18.41
C ASN A 146 0.04 7.90 -17.80
N PHE A 147 -0.09 7.94 -16.47
CA PHE A 147 -0.64 9.06 -15.70
C PHE A 147 0.49 9.85 -15.04
N GLU A 148 0.30 11.15 -14.84
CA GLU A 148 1.28 12.04 -14.20
C GLU A 148 0.55 12.95 -13.21
N GLY A 149 1.20 13.25 -12.08
CA GLY A 149 0.70 14.20 -11.10
C GLY A 149 0.36 13.57 -9.75
N GLN A 150 0.27 14.43 -8.73
CA GLN A 150 -0.08 14.09 -7.36
C GLN A 150 -1.58 14.24 -7.12
N TRP A 151 -2.15 13.47 -6.20
CA TRP A 151 -3.57 13.55 -5.87
C TRP A 151 -3.89 14.62 -4.83
N THR A 152 -2.90 15.01 -4.03
CA THR A 152 -3.04 15.98 -2.93
C THR A 152 -1.98 17.06 -3.04
N ARG A 153 -2.17 18.18 -2.33
CA ARG A 153 -1.19 19.28 -2.32
C ARG A 153 0.09 18.92 -1.55
N ASP A 154 -0.03 18.08 -0.52
CA ASP A 154 1.08 17.55 0.25
C ASP A 154 1.17 16.02 0.10
N PRO A 155 1.92 15.50 -0.89
CA PRO A 155 1.97 14.07 -1.18
C PRO A 155 2.80 13.26 -0.16
N LEU A 156 3.23 13.86 0.95
CA LEU A 156 3.99 13.21 2.03
C LEU A 156 3.24 13.15 3.35
N LYS A 157 2.05 13.73 3.41
CA LYS A 157 1.22 13.75 4.60
C LYS A 157 0.04 12.81 4.44
N PHE A 158 -0.09 11.85 5.36
CA PHE A 158 -1.22 10.95 5.37
C PHE A 158 -2.37 11.61 6.12
N ASP A 159 -3.33 12.13 5.35
CA ASP A 159 -4.53 12.77 5.86
C ASP A 159 -5.71 12.49 4.91
N ASN A 160 -6.90 13.02 5.21
CA ASN A 160 -8.09 12.82 4.38
C ASN A 160 -8.16 13.70 3.11
N SER A 161 -7.08 14.43 2.76
CA SER A 161 -7.07 15.37 1.62
C SER A 161 -7.45 14.72 0.30
N TYR A 162 -7.10 13.45 0.08
CA TYR A 162 -7.52 12.70 -1.11
C TYR A 162 -9.03 12.79 -1.33
N PHE A 163 -9.84 12.53 -0.30
CA PHE A 163 -11.31 12.55 -0.43
C PHE A 163 -11.85 13.98 -0.57
N VAL A 164 -11.24 14.93 0.15
CA VAL A 164 -11.59 16.36 0.04
C VAL A 164 -11.37 16.87 -1.37
N GLU A 165 -10.21 16.59 -1.98
CA GLU A 165 -9.89 17.00 -3.34
C GLU A 165 -10.72 16.25 -4.37
N LEU A 166 -11.00 14.95 -4.14
CA LEU A 166 -11.80 14.12 -5.03
C LEU A 166 -13.22 14.69 -5.21
N MET A 167 -13.82 15.20 -4.13
CA MET A 167 -15.17 15.81 -4.14
C MET A 167 -15.26 17.17 -4.84
N LYS A 168 -14.13 17.83 -5.14
CA LYS A 168 -14.15 19.11 -5.87
C LYS A 168 -14.40 18.89 -7.36
N LEU A 169 -15.31 19.66 -7.95
CA LEU A 169 -15.67 19.54 -9.38
C LEU A 169 -14.56 20.03 -10.32
N GLU A 170 -13.70 20.97 -9.90
CA GLU A 170 -12.79 21.71 -10.78
C GLU A 170 -11.37 21.90 -10.21
N SER A 171 -10.66 20.82 -9.89
CA SER A 171 -9.20 20.90 -9.69
C SER A 171 -8.52 20.34 -10.92
N ASN A 172 -7.95 21.23 -11.74
CA ASN A 172 -7.17 20.88 -12.92
C ASN A 172 -5.68 20.63 -12.59
N ASP A 173 -5.25 20.95 -11.36
CA ASP A 173 -3.86 20.86 -10.91
C ASP A 173 -3.52 19.52 -10.23
N LEU A 174 -4.52 18.75 -9.79
CA LEU A 174 -4.33 17.47 -9.11
C LEU A 174 -4.88 16.29 -9.93
N LEU A 175 -4.22 15.15 -9.81
CA LEU A 175 -4.57 13.94 -10.53
C LEU A 175 -5.86 13.32 -9.98
N LYS A 176 -6.74 12.90 -10.88
CA LYS A 176 -7.89 12.03 -10.60
C LYS A 176 -7.98 10.94 -11.66
N LEU A 177 -7.63 9.71 -11.31
CA LEU A 177 -7.75 8.58 -12.21
C LEU A 177 -9.24 8.29 -12.49
N PRO A 178 -9.57 7.63 -13.62
CA PRO A 178 -10.93 7.13 -13.86
C PRO A 178 -11.48 6.28 -12.70
N THR A 179 -10.65 5.43 -12.12
CA THR A 179 -11.00 4.64 -10.92
C THR A 179 -11.25 5.50 -9.67
N ASP A 180 -10.54 6.62 -9.47
CA ASP A 180 -10.82 7.55 -8.36
C ASP A 180 -12.18 8.23 -8.57
N LYS A 181 -12.45 8.71 -9.79
CA LYS A 181 -13.74 9.34 -10.14
C LYS A 181 -14.91 8.38 -9.94
N ALA A 182 -14.71 7.10 -10.28
CA ALA A 182 -15.73 6.07 -10.08
C ALA A 182 -16.17 5.90 -8.61
N LEU A 183 -15.34 6.29 -7.63
CA LEU A 183 -15.73 6.27 -6.20
C LEU A 183 -16.79 7.33 -5.86
N VAL A 184 -16.82 8.44 -6.62
CA VAL A 184 -17.77 9.55 -6.45
C VAL A 184 -19.04 9.30 -7.25
N ASP A 185 -18.90 8.67 -8.42
CA ASP A 185 -20.00 8.41 -9.35
C ASP A 185 -20.89 7.23 -8.89
N ASP A 186 -20.31 6.22 -8.23
CA ASP A 186 -21.06 5.08 -7.69
C ASP A 186 -21.69 5.43 -6.34
N PRO A 187 -23.03 5.35 -6.17
CA PRO A 187 -23.70 5.75 -4.93
C PRO A 187 -23.27 4.95 -3.68
N ALA A 188 -22.91 3.67 -3.84
CA ALA A 188 -22.52 2.83 -2.72
C ALA A 188 -21.09 3.13 -2.24
N PHE A 189 -20.21 3.59 -3.14
CA PHE A 189 -18.90 4.13 -2.79
C PHE A 189 -18.98 5.56 -2.26
N ARG A 190 -19.78 6.40 -2.91
CA ARG A 190 -19.88 7.84 -2.64
C ARG A 190 -20.15 8.15 -1.18
N LYS A 191 -21.03 7.37 -0.52
CA LYS A 191 -21.33 7.56 0.91
C LYS A 191 -20.09 7.48 1.81
N TYR A 192 -19.11 6.64 1.46
CA TYR A 192 -17.85 6.53 2.20
C TYR A 192 -16.89 7.66 1.83
N VAL A 193 -16.85 8.07 0.56
CA VAL A 193 -16.07 9.25 0.13
C VAL A 193 -16.52 10.50 0.88
N GLU A 194 -17.83 10.73 0.96
CA GLU A 194 -18.41 11.86 1.68
C GLU A 194 -18.16 11.79 3.19
N LEU A 195 -18.22 10.58 3.78
CA LEU A 195 -17.88 10.37 5.18
C LEU A 195 -16.41 10.74 5.44
N TYR A 196 -15.49 10.17 4.67
CA TYR A 196 -14.06 10.36 4.88
C TYR A 196 -13.58 11.77 4.58
N ALA A 197 -14.21 12.46 3.63
CA ALA A 197 -13.95 13.89 3.37
C ALA A 197 -14.35 14.78 4.56
N LYS A 198 -15.35 14.38 5.35
CA LYS A 198 -15.85 15.16 6.51
C LYS A 198 -15.22 14.73 7.84
N ASP A 199 -14.84 13.47 7.97
CA ASP A 199 -14.32 12.88 9.21
C ASP A 199 -13.04 12.07 8.94
N GLU A 200 -11.90 12.71 9.18
CA GLU A 200 -10.58 12.08 9.09
C GLU A 200 -10.40 10.93 10.08
N ASN A 201 -11.00 11.01 11.27
CA ASN A 201 -10.90 9.93 12.25
C ASN A 201 -11.66 8.69 11.76
N ALA A 202 -12.81 8.86 11.11
CA ALA A 202 -13.52 7.76 10.46
C ALA A 202 -12.68 7.14 9.34
N PHE A 203 -12.05 7.98 8.51
CA PHE A 203 -11.10 7.50 7.49
C PHE A 203 -9.96 6.69 8.13
N PHE A 204 -9.31 7.22 9.16
CA PHE A 204 -8.17 6.58 9.80
C PHE A 204 -8.53 5.22 10.41
N ARG A 205 -9.68 5.11 11.10
CA ARG A 205 -10.17 3.84 11.66
C ARG A 205 -10.44 2.81 10.57
N ASP A 206 -11.16 3.19 9.52
CA ASP A 206 -11.54 2.29 8.45
C ASP A 206 -10.32 1.94 7.56
N TYR A 207 -9.39 2.88 7.34
CA TYR A 207 -8.12 2.63 6.67
C TYR A 207 -7.26 1.63 7.42
N ALA A 208 -7.08 1.81 8.74
CA ALA A 208 -6.27 0.88 9.54
C ALA A 208 -6.84 -0.55 9.49
N THR A 209 -8.16 -0.67 9.60
CA THR A 209 -8.87 -1.95 9.51
C THR A 209 -8.69 -2.58 8.13
N SER A 210 -8.92 -1.82 7.06
CA SER A 210 -8.83 -2.31 5.68
C SER A 210 -7.40 -2.66 5.28
N HIS A 211 -6.42 -1.86 5.71
CA HIS A 211 -5.01 -2.09 5.48
C HIS A 211 -4.54 -3.37 6.17
N LYS A 212 -4.99 -3.63 7.40
CA LYS A 212 -4.71 -4.89 8.11
C LYS A 212 -5.30 -6.10 7.38
N LYS A 213 -6.58 -6.05 6.98
CA LYS A 213 -7.20 -7.15 6.20
C LYS A 213 -6.39 -7.47 4.95
N LEU A 214 -6.03 -6.42 4.20
CA LEU A 214 -5.23 -6.54 2.99
C LEU A 214 -3.84 -7.15 3.28
N SER A 215 -3.14 -6.69 4.33
CA SER A 215 -1.81 -7.20 4.65
C SER A 215 -1.83 -8.66 5.14
N GLU A 216 -2.99 -9.17 5.54
CA GLU A 216 -3.19 -10.53 6.08
C GLU A 216 -3.96 -11.46 5.11
N LEU A 217 -4.19 -11.05 3.86
CA LEU A 217 -4.83 -11.90 2.86
C LEU A 217 -4.08 -13.23 2.70
N GLY A 218 -4.76 -14.36 2.91
CA GLY A 218 -4.14 -15.69 2.87
C GLY A 218 -3.14 -16.00 4.00
N PHE A 219 -2.94 -15.09 4.95
CA PHE A 219 -2.07 -15.28 6.10
C PHE A 219 -2.89 -15.55 7.38
N ASN A 220 -2.74 -16.75 7.94
CA ASN A 220 -3.37 -17.14 9.19
C ASN A 220 -2.30 -17.20 10.30
N PRO A 221 -2.15 -16.16 11.14
CA PRO A 221 -1.16 -16.18 12.21
C PRO A 221 -1.51 -17.25 13.25
N SER A 222 -0.53 -18.08 13.62
CA SER A 222 -0.70 -18.99 14.75
C SER A 222 -0.76 -18.19 16.07
N CYS A 223 -1.82 -18.40 16.84
CA CYS A 223 -2.05 -17.72 18.10
C CYS A 223 -1.07 -18.21 19.18
N SER A 224 0.09 -17.56 19.30
CA SER A 224 0.96 -17.69 20.46
C SER A 224 1.33 -16.31 20.98
N TYR A 225 0.71 -15.93 22.10
CA TYR A 225 0.83 -14.62 22.76
C TYR A 225 2.28 -14.25 23.11
N ARG A 226 3.08 -15.22 23.58
CA ARG A 226 4.53 -15.04 23.82
C ARG A 226 5.32 -14.73 22.56
N SER A 227 4.93 -15.30 21.42
CA SER A 227 5.57 -15.02 20.14
C SER A 227 5.21 -13.63 19.60
N GLN A 228 4.02 -13.10 19.93
CA GLN A 228 3.59 -11.78 19.45
C GLN A 228 4.39 -10.65 20.10
N LEU A 229 4.67 -10.70 21.41
CA LEU A 229 5.46 -9.68 22.13
C LEU A 229 6.91 -9.60 21.61
N ALA A 230 7.59 -10.73 21.49
CA ALA A 230 8.97 -10.77 20.97
C ALA A 230 9.05 -10.28 19.51
N LYS A 231 8.05 -10.64 18.70
CA LYS A 231 8.00 -10.20 17.30
C LYS A 231 7.55 -8.73 17.16
N ALA A 232 6.74 -8.19 18.07
CA ALA A 232 6.37 -6.77 18.11
C ALA A 232 7.58 -5.89 18.45
N ALA A 233 8.40 -6.30 19.42
CA ALA A 233 9.67 -5.63 19.73
C ALA A 233 10.63 -5.63 18.53
N LEU A 234 10.73 -6.75 17.80
CA LEU A 234 11.53 -6.83 16.58
C LEU A 234 10.97 -5.93 15.46
N GLY A 235 9.64 -5.87 15.32
CA GLY A 235 8.97 -4.97 14.39
C GLY A 235 9.29 -3.50 14.64
N MET A 236 9.29 -3.07 15.91
CA MET A 236 9.68 -1.71 16.33
C MET A 236 11.14 -1.39 15.99
N VAL A 237 12.06 -2.34 16.19
CA VAL A 237 13.49 -2.15 15.87
C VAL A 237 13.71 -2.05 14.36
N ILE A 238 13.03 -2.88 13.57
CA ILE A 238 13.13 -2.85 12.11
C ILE A 238 12.49 -1.57 11.58
N ALA A 239 11.32 -1.18 12.06
CA ALA A 239 10.67 0.09 11.72
C ALA A 239 11.62 1.28 11.96
N SER A 240 12.22 1.34 13.15
CA SER A 240 13.19 2.38 13.50
C SER A 240 14.41 2.36 12.57
N THR A 241 14.92 1.18 12.24
CA THR A 241 16.08 1.01 11.33
C THR A 241 15.75 1.45 9.90
N VAL A 242 14.55 1.12 9.40
CA VAL A 242 14.04 1.54 8.08
C VAL A 242 13.93 3.06 8.02
N VAL A 243 13.39 3.69 9.06
CA VAL A 243 13.25 5.15 9.14
C VAL A 243 14.63 5.83 9.17
N VAL A 244 15.54 5.36 10.02
CA VAL A 244 16.89 5.93 10.16
C VAL A 244 17.70 5.76 8.87
N LEU A 245 17.72 4.58 8.26
CA LEU A 245 18.41 4.36 6.98
C LEU A 245 17.80 5.22 5.87
N GLY A 246 16.47 5.32 5.83
CA GLY A 246 15.79 6.17 4.88
C GLY A 246 16.17 7.64 5.02
N TYR A 247 16.34 8.12 6.25
CA TYR A 247 16.79 9.48 6.53
C TYR A 247 18.27 9.69 6.17
N LEU A 248 19.15 8.76 6.54
CA LEU A 248 20.59 8.84 6.25
C LEU A 248 20.89 8.81 4.74
N LEU A 249 20.22 7.94 3.99
CA LEU A 249 20.34 7.89 2.52
C LEU A 249 19.86 9.19 1.87
N GLU A 250 18.86 9.85 2.45
CA GLU A 250 18.39 11.15 1.95
C GLU A 250 19.41 12.27 2.21
N LEU A 251 20.03 12.30 3.40
CA LEU A 251 21.10 13.26 3.71
C LEU A 251 22.27 13.08 2.73
N ASN A 252 22.67 11.83 2.47
CA ASN A 252 23.81 11.54 1.60
C ASN A 252 23.56 11.92 0.12
N LYS A 253 22.29 11.95 -0.33
CA LYS A 253 21.87 12.42 -1.66
C LYS A 253 21.68 13.93 -1.78
N LYS A 254 21.61 14.66 -0.66
CA LYS A 254 21.60 16.14 -0.68
C LYS A 254 23.01 16.73 -0.63
N ILE A 255 23.98 15.92 -0.18
CA ILE A 255 25.39 16.31 -0.02
C ILE A 255 26.20 16.03 -1.30
N ASN A 256 25.76 15.08 -2.12
CA ASN A 256 26.34 14.72 -3.43
C ASN A 256 25.39 15.09 -4.56
#